data_AF-A0A1G4H7P2-F1
#
_entry.id   AF-A0A1G4H7P2-F1
#
_cell.length_a   1.000
_cell.length_b   1.000
_cell.length_c   1.000
_cell.angle_alpha   90.00
_cell.angle_beta   90.00
_cell.angle_gamma   90.00
#
_symmetry.space_group_name_H-M   'P 1'
#
loop_
_entity.id
_entity.type
_entity.pdbx_description
1 polymer ?
#
loop_
_entity_poly.entity_id
_entity_poly.type
_entity_poly.pdbx_seq_one_letter_code
_entity_poly.pdbx_strand_id
1 'polypeptide(L)' 'MSKAVYAKIWMSTRFFNLRRRYGCIQVCGRLSPWLCVWSFYCVSLIFPALSNENKKMLTFGLWKENDVGYNKCAPPPYE' A
#
# COMPACT_ATOMS: atom_id res chain seq x y z
N MET A 1 -27.97 -42.80 -6.66
CA MET A 1 -26.86 -41.90 -7.02
C MET A 1 -25.61 -42.30 -6.26
N SER A 2 -24.44 -42.38 -6.89
CA SER A 2 -23.19 -42.78 -6.20
C SER A 2 -22.58 -41.61 -5.42
N LYS A 3 -21.78 -41.90 -4.38
CA LYS A 3 -21.05 -40.88 -3.59
C LYS A 3 -20.18 -39.96 -4.47
N ALA A 4 -19.63 -40.49 -5.55
CA ALA A 4 -18.83 -39.72 -6.50
C ALA A 4 -19.65 -38.63 -7.22
N VAL A 5 -20.91 -38.91 -7.55
CA VAL A 5 -21.82 -37.93 -8.17
C VAL A 5 -22.10 -36.79 -7.18
N TYR A 6 -22.37 -37.13 -5.92
CA TYR A 6 -22.65 -36.13 -4.88
C TYR A 6 -21.43 -35.24 -4.59
N ALA A 7 -20.24 -35.83 -4.51
CA ALA A 7 -18.99 -35.09 -4.33
C ALA A 7 -18.72 -34.12 -5.50
N LYS A 8 -19.00 -34.55 -6.74
CA LYS A 8 -18.84 -33.71 -7.94
C LYS A 8 -19.79 -32.51 -7.94
N ILE A 9 -21.05 -32.74 -7.58
CA ILE A 9 -22.05 -31.67 -7.46
C ILE A 9 -21.65 -30.69 -6.36
N TRP A 10 -21.27 -31.19 -5.18
CA TRP A 10 -20.85 -30.36 -4.05
C TRP A 10 -19.63 -29.48 -4.39
N MET A 11 -18.62 -30.04 -5.04
CA MET A 11 -17.46 -29.27 -5.51
C MET A 11 -17.86 -28.17 -6.50
N SER A 12 -18.77 -28.47 -7.43
CA SER A 12 -19.27 -27.47 -8.39
C SER A 12 -19.98 -26.30 -7.68
N THR A 13 -20.79 -26.59 -6.66
CA THR A 13 -21.56 -25.59 -5.91
C THR A 13 -20.67 -24.79 -4.96
N ARG A 14 -19.69 -25.44 -4.32
CA ARG A 14 -18.77 -24.80 -3.37
C ARG A 14 -17.97 -23.64 -3.99
N PHE A 15 -17.58 -23.77 -5.26
CA PHE A 15 -16.82 -22.73 -5.98
C PHE A 15 -17.70 -21.74 -6.76
N PHE A 16 -19.03 -21.72 -6.53
CA PHE A 16 -19.93 -20.83 -7.25
C PHE A 16 -19.61 -19.34 -7.02
N ASN A 17 -19.44 -18.93 -5.77
CA ASN A 17 -19.10 -17.55 -5.42
C ASN A 17 -17.71 -17.12 -5.93
N LEU A 18 -16.75 -18.05 -5.92
CA LEU A 18 -15.39 -17.80 -6.41
C LEU A 18 -15.38 -17.52 -7.91
N ARG A 19 -16.12 -18.31 -8.71
CA ARG A 19 -16.24 -18.11 -10.16
C ARG A 19 -16.91 -16.80 -10.53
N ARG A 20 -17.95 -16.38 -9.80
CA ARG A 20 -18.61 -15.06 -10.03
C ARG A 20 -17.67 -13.88 -9.76
N ARG A 21 -16.76 -14.02 -8.79
CA ARG A 21 -15.81 -12.97 -8.43
C ARG A 21 -14.49 -13.03 -9.20
N TYR A 22 -14.25 -14.10 -9.96
CA TYR A 22 -12.99 -14.32 -10.66
C TYR A 22 -12.61 -13.17 -11.60
N GLY A 23 -13.57 -12.62 -12.33
CA GLY A 23 -13.32 -11.46 -13.19
C GLY A 23 -12.87 -10.23 -12.40
N CYS A 24 -13.49 -9.96 -11.25
CA CYS A 24 -13.07 -8.88 -10.35
C CYS A 24 -11.66 -9.13 -9.79
N ILE A 25 -11.38 -10.35 -9.34
CA ILE A 25 -10.06 -10.73 -8.82
C ILE A 25 -8.98 -10.57 -9.91
N GLN A 26 -9.28 -10.97 -11.15
CA GLN A 26 -8.37 -10.86 -12.28
C GLN A 26 -8.10 -9.40 -12.67
N VAL A 27 -9.13 -8.54 -12.66
CA VAL A 27 -8.98 -7.09 -12.88
C VAL A 27 -8.19 -6.45 -11.76
N CYS A 28 -8.50 -6.75 -10.49
CA CYS A 28 -7.76 -6.26 -9.33
C CYS A 28 -6.28 -6.69 -9.36
N GLY A 29 -5.99 -7.92 -9.79
CA GLY A 29 -4.61 -8.40 -9.95
C GLY A 29 -3.83 -7.60 -11.00
N ARG A 30 -4.47 -7.19 -12.11
CA ARG A 30 -3.84 -6.35 -13.14
C ARG A 30 -3.68 -4.89 -12.69
N LEU A 31 -4.56 -4.41 -11.81
CA LEU A 31 -4.50 -3.05 -11.26
C LEU A 31 -3.49 -2.92 -10.10
N SER A 32 -3.23 -4.00 -9.38
CA SER A 32 -2.32 -4.05 -8.22
C SER A 32 -0.95 -3.37 -8.42
N PRO A 33 -0.19 -3.63 -9.51
CA PRO A 33 1.10 -2.98 -9.70
C PRO A 33 0.98 -1.45 -9.87
N TRP A 34 -0.10 -0.98 -10.49
CA TRP A 34 -0.36 0.45 -10.67
C TRP A 34 -0.70 1.15 -9.36
N LEU A 35 -1.37 0.47 -8.43
CA LEU A 35 -1.66 1.03 -7.10
C LEU A 35 -0.38 1.33 -6.32
N CYS A 36 0.66 0.50 -6.44
CA CYS A 36 1.95 0.77 -5.81
C CYS A 36 2.63 2.03 -6.38
N VAL A 37 2.64 2.15 -7.72
CA VAL A 37 3.22 3.32 -8.41
C VAL A 37 2.45 4.60 -8.04
N TRP A 38 1.13 4.55 -8.08
CA TRP A 38 0.27 5.66 -7.67
C TRP A 38 0.45 6.03 -6.21
N SER A 39 0.53 5.04 -5.32
CA SER A 39 0.78 5.27 -3.90
C SER A 39 2.08 6.03 -3.68
N PHE A 40 3.18 5.58 -4.31
CA PHE A 40 4.47 6.24 -4.21
C PHE A 40 4.44 7.66 -4.78
N TYR A 41 3.79 7.84 -5.94
CA TYR A 41 3.61 9.15 -6.55
C TYR A 41 2.81 10.11 -5.65
N CYS A 42 1.68 9.67 -5.11
CA CYS A 42 0.88 10.47 -4.17
C CYS A 42 1.67 10.84 -2.91
N VAL A 43 2.42 9.90 -2.34
CA VAL A 43 3.28 10.18 -1.18
C VAL A 43 4.34 11.21 -1.55
N SER A 44 4.95 11.14 -2.74
CA SER A 44 5.96 12.11 -3.18
C SER A 44 5.43 13.54 -3.34
N LEU A 45 4.18 13.69 -3.79
CA LEU A 45 3.51 15.00 -3.91
C LEU A 45 3.17 15.60 -2.55
N ILE A 46 2.76 14.75 -1.60
CA ILE A 46 2.36 15.19 -0.25
C ILE A 46 3.58 15.37 0.66
N PHE A 47 4.68 14.67 0.38
CA PHE A 47 5.92 14.72 1.15
C PHE A 47 6.41 16.15 1.46
N PRO A 48 6.50 17.10 0.51
CA PRO A 48 6.97 18.47 0.81
C PRO A 48 6.04 19.22 1.78
N ALA A 49 4.73 19.00 1.71
CA ALA A 49 3.72 19.67 2.54
C ALA A 49 3.60 19.07 3.96
N LEU A 50 4.22 17.92 4.21
CA LEU A 50 4.15 17.23 5.50
C LEU A 50 5.03 17.90 6.57
N SER A 51 4.66 17.80 7.84
CA SER A 51 5.48 18.28 8.96
C SER A 51 6.80 17.50 9.09
N ASN A 52 7.83 18.10 9.69
CA ASN A 52 9.15 17.48 9.85
C ASN A 52 9.10 16.16 10.64
N GLU A 53 8.26 16.09 11.69
CA GLU A 53 8.05 14.85 12.46
C GLU A 53 7.49 13.72 11.59
N ASN A 54 6.49 14.03 10.77
CA ASN A 54 5.87 13.04 9.87
C ASN A 54 6.82 12.62 8.74
N LYS A 55 7.67 13.55 8.23
CA LYS A 55 8.74 13.23 7.27
C LYS A 55 9.77 12.29 7.87
N LYS A 56 10.15 12.51 9.13
CA LYS A 56 11.07 11.63 9.88
C LYS A 56 10.45 10.26 10.13
N MET A 57 9.16 10.19 10.44
CA MET A 57 8.44 8.92 10.59
C MET A 57 8.34 8.13 9.27
N LEU A 58 7.97 8.80 8.17
CA LEU A 58 7.85 8.18 6.83
C LEU A 58 9.16 7.65 6.26
N THR A 59 10.28 8.24 6.65
CA THR A 59 11.62 7.85 6.19
C THR A 59 12.38 6.99 7.20
N PHE A 60 11.68 6.47 8.22
CA PHE A 60 12.28 5.66 9.29
C PHE A 60 13.48 6.33 9.97
N GLY A 61 13.44 7.66 10.11
CA GLY A 61 14.47 8.45 10.78
C GLY A 61 15.65 8.86 9.90
N LEU A 62 15.68 8.48 8.62
CA LEU A 62 16.76 8.88 7.68
C LEU A 62 16.64 10.34 7.23
N TRP A 63 15.44 10.92 7.27
CA TRP A 63 15.24 12.30 6.84
C TRP A 63 15.81 13.27 7.86
N LYS A 64 16.76 14.08 7.40
CA LYS A 64 17.32 15.23 8.12
C LYS A 64 16.63 16.50 7.65
N GLU A 65 16.37 17.41 8.58
CA GLU A 65 15.90 18.75 8.26
C GLU A 65 16.95 19.43 7.37
N ASN A 66 16.51 20.05 6.27
CA ASN A 66 17.40 20.86 5.44
C ASN A 66 17.64 22.19 6.15
N ASP A 67 18.90 22.56 6.40
CA ASP A 67 19.34 23.82 7.02
C ASP A 67 19.06 25.08 6.15
N VAL A 68 18.27 24.94 5.08
CA VAL A 68 18.05 25.99 4.07
C VAL A 68 16.60 26.50 4.18
N GLY A 69 16.41 27.53 5.00
CA GLY A 69 15.13 28.21 5.24
C GLY A 69 14.97 28.65 6.69
N TYR A 70 13.93 29.43 7.01
CA TYR A 70 13.68 30.11 8.29
C TYR A 70 13.63 29.22 9.56
N ASN A 71 13.86 27.90 9.47
CA ASN A 71 14.01 26.97 10.59
C ASN A 71 15.50 26.73 10.92
N LYS A 72 16.24 27.80 11.21
CA LYS A 72 17.54 27.68 11.89
C LYS A 72 17.28 27.40 13.37
N CYS A 73 17.06 26.14 13.72
CA CYS A 73 17.23 25.70 15.11
C CYS A 73 18.72 25.89 15.46
N ALA A 74 18.97 26.59 16.57
CA ALA A 74 20.30 26.99 17.04
C ALA A 74 21.31 25.82 17.00
N PRO A 75 22.61 26.11 16.76
CA PRO A 75 23.65 25.07 16.79
C PRO A 75 23.59 24.32 18.14
N PRO A 76 23.84 23.00 18.15
CA PRO A 76 23.88 22.24 19.40
C PRO A 76 24.92 22.86 20.34
N PRO A 77 24.64 23.00 21.66
CA PRO A 77 25.64 23.47 22.60
C PRO A 77 26.81 22.48 22.56
N TYR A 78 28.01 23.02 22.38
CA TYR A 78 29.25 22.25 22.44
C TYR A 78 29.40 21.63 23.83
N GLU A 79 29.80 20.37 23.88
CA GLU A 79 30.48 19.75 25.03
C GLU A 79 31.91 19.41 24.62
#